data_AF-A0A522KJF9-F1
#
_entry.id   AF-A0A522KJF9-F1
#
_cell.length_a   1.000
_cell.length_b   1.000
_cell.length_c   1.000
_cell.angle_alpha   90.00
_cell.angle_beta   90.00
_cell.angle_gamma   90.00
#
_symmetry.space_group_name_H-M   'P 1'
#
loop_
_entity.id
_entity.type
_entity.pdbx_description
1 polymer ?
#
loop_
_entity_poly.entity_id
_entity_poly.type
_entity_poly.pdbx_seq_one_letter_code
_entity_poly.pdbx_strand_id
1 'polypeptide(L)'
;MATNSKKPRGAGKQFQPGTSGNPTGRPKKTPEEQELIDMCRMKSRAALDVVEQIMLRGASERTRLAAALAVIERAYGKPRQEIDANVSGQIQTITRRIIDLHSGEDLA
;
A
#
# COMPACT_ATOMS: atom_id res chain seq x y z
N MET A 1 9.49 27.15 -27.92
CA MET A 1 9.67 26.81 -26.49
C MET A 1 8.35 27.09 -25.76
N ALA A 2 7.52 26.07 -25.53
CA ALA A 2 6.23 26.25 -24.84
C ALA A 2 6.42 26.14 -23.32
N THR A 3 6.03 27.17 -22.57
CA THR A 3 6.12 27.23 -21.11
C THR A 3 4.97 26.45 -20.48
N ASN A 4 5.30 25.33 -19.82
CA ASN A 4 4.33 24.53 -19.09
C ASN A 4 4.02 25.18 -17.73
N SER A 5 3.00 26.04 -17.68
CA SER A 5 2.51 26.63 -16.42
C SER A 5 1.72 25.59 -15.62
N LYS A 6 2.37 24.95 -14.64
CA LYS A 6 1.68 24.13 -13.62
C LYS A 6 0.74 25.04 -12.81
N LYS A 7 -0.58 24.88 -12.97
CA LYS A 7 -1.55 25.48 -12.03
C LYS A 7 -1.23 25.01 -10.61
N PRO A 8 -1.15 25.92 -9.61
CA PRO A 8 -0.98 25.51 -8.23
C PRO A 8 -2.16 24.64 -7.83
N ARG A 9 -1.88 23.43 -7.35
CA ARG A 9 -2.91 22.60 -6.72
C ARG A 9 -3.34 23.35 -5.47
N GLY A 10 -4.56 23.90 -5.48
CA GLY A 10 -5.14 24.55 -4.32
C GLY A 10 -5.04 23.61 -3.12
N ALA A 11 -4.81 24.18 -1.93
CA ALA A 11 -4.78 23.42 -0.69
C ALA A 11 -6.06 22.58 -0.61
N GLY A 12 -5.92 21.27 -0.81
CA GLY A 12 -7.05 20.35 -0.80
C GLY A 12 -7.78 20.46 0.53
N LYS A 13 -9.12 20.36 0.49
CA LYS A 13 -9.91 20.34 1.73
C LYS A 13 -9.39 19.20 2.63
N GLN A 14 -9.04 19.53 3.86
CA GLN A 14 -8.63 18.54 4.85
C GLN A 14 -9.80 17.59 5.13
N PHE A 15 -9.51 16.31 5.33
CA PHE A 15 -10.53 15.35 5.75
C PHE A 15 -11.06 15.73 7.13
N GLN A 16 -12.38 15.65 7.30
CA GLN A 16 -13.01 15.96 8.58
C GLN A 16 -12.69 14.84 9.59
N PRO A 17 -12.29 15.17 10.83
CA PRO A 17 -12.11 14.18 11.88
C PRO A 17 -13.35 13.30 12.04
N GLY A 18 -13.16 11.98 12.09
CA GLY A 18 -14.26 11.01 12.22
C GLY A 18 -15.06 10.74 10.94
N THR A 19 -14.76 11.41 9.81
CA THR A 19 -15.42 11.15 8.52
C THR A 19 -14.43 10.57 7.53
N SER A 20 -14.68 9.35 7.06
CA SER A 20 -13.90 8.77 5.96
C SER A 20 -14.09 9.60 4.68
N GLY A 21 -13.00 9.94 4.01
CA GLY A 21 -13.03 10.54 2.67
C GLY A 21 -13.61 9.62 1.58
N ASN A 22 -13.73 8.33 1.89
CA ASN A 22 -14.41 7.34 1.07
C ASN A 22 -15.40 6.55 1.92
N PRO A 23 -16.57 7.13 2.27
CA PRO A 23 -17.52 6.53 3.19
C PRO A 23 -18.15 5.25 2.61
N THR A 24 -18.31 5.16 1.30
CA THR A 24 -18.84 3.97 0.60
C THR A 24 -17.78 2.89 0.37
N GLY A 25 -16.52 3.19 0.65
CA GLY A 25 -15.41 2.25 0.46
C GLY A 25 -15.19 1.85 -0.99
N ARG A 26 -14.69 0.63 -1.20
CA ARG A 26 -14.58 0.06 -2.54
C ARG A 26 -15.97 -0.39 -3.00
N PRO A 27 -16.44 -0.01 -4.20
CA PRO A 27 -17.69 -0.51 -4.75
C PRO A 27 -17.74 -2.04 -4.70
N LYS A 28 -18.92 -2.60 -4.41
CA LYS A 28 -19.16 -4.04 -4.48
C LYS A 28 -18.96 -4.49 -5.92
N LYS A 29 -18.38 -5.69 -6.10
CA LYS A 29 -18.21 -6.28 -7.42
C LYS A 29 -19.56 -6.59 -8.04
N THR A 30 -19.64 -6.46 -9.36
CA THR A 30 -20.82 -6.91 -10.11
C THR A 30 -20.90 -8.45 -10.10
N PRO A 31 -22.08 -9.05 -10.34
CA PRO A 31 -22.20 -10.50 -10.50
C PRO A 31 -21.27 -11.06 -11.59
N GLU A 32 -21.14 -10.35 -12.71
CA GLU A 32 -20.26 -10.71 -13.83
C GLU A 32 -18.76 -10.72 -13.42
N GLU A 33 -18.33 -9.72 -12.65
CA GLU A 33 -16.94 -9.69 -12.14
C GLU A 33 -16.67 -10.84 -11.18
N GLN A 34 -17.67 -11.21 -10.36
CA GLN A 34 -17.54 -12.31 -9.42
C GLN A 34 -17.48 -13.66 -10.15
N GLU A 35 -18.32 -13.86 -11.15
CA GLU A 35 -18.28 -15.04 -12.03
C GLU A 35 -16.94 -15.16 -12.76
N LEU A 36 -16.42 -14.06 -13.31
CA LEU A 36 -15.09 -14.04 -13.94
C LEU A 36 -13.99 -14.46 -12.97
N ILE A 37 -14.03 -13.98 -11.73
CA ILE A 37 -13.07 -14.36 -10.70
C ILE A 37 -13.15 -15.85 -10.41
N ASP A 38 -14.35 -16.41 -10.31
CA ASP A 38 -14.54 -17.82 -9.99
C ASP A 38 -14.10 -18.71 -11.17
N MET A 39 -14.36 -18.31 -12.42
CA MET A 39 -13.81 -18.94 -13.61
C MET A 39 -12.27 -18.94 -13.61
N CYS A 40 -11.65 -17.80 -13.28
CA CYS A 40 -10.18 -17.69 -13.18
C CYS A 40 -9.61 -18.57 -12.05
N ARG A 41 -10.30 -18.64 -10.90
CA ARG A 41 -9.90 -19.53 -9.79
C ARG A 41 -9.91 -20.99 -10.22
N MET A 42 -10.94 -21.43 -10.94
CA MET A 42 -10.99 -22.80 -11.46
C MET A 42 -9.83 -23.12 -12.42
N LYS A 43 -9.36 -22.14 -13.19
CA LYS A 43 -8.21 -22.31 -14.09
C LYS A 43 -6.85 -22.27 -13.39
N SER A 44 -6.80 -21.95 -12.10
CA SER A 44 -5.54 -21.76 -11.37
C SER A 44 -4.64 -23.00 -11.38
N ARG A 45 -5.20 -24.21 -11.33
CA ARG A 45 -4.41 -25.44 -11.40
C ARG A 45 -3.75 -25.62 -12.77
N ALA A 46 -4.53 -25.50 -13.85
CA ALA A 46 -4.01 -25.60 -15.21
C ALA A 46 -2.96 -24.51 -15.52
N ALA A 47 -3.15 -23.31 -14.99
CA ALA A 47 -2.17 -22.24 -15.11
C ALA A 47 -0.85 -22.58 -14.40
N LEU A 48 -0.91 -23.23 -13.23
CA LEU A 48 0.30 -23.69 -12.54
C LEU A 48 1.05 -24.74 -13.35
N ASP A 49 0.34 -25.69 -13.95
CA ASP A 49 0.96 -26.72 -14.81
C ASP A 49 1.68 -26.09 -16.01
N VAL A 50 1.11 -25.02 -16.59
CA VAL A 50 1.78 -24.23 -17.64
C VAL A 50 3.04 -23.54 -17.13
N VAL A 51 3.01 -22.94 -15.94
CA VAL A 51 4.20 -22.31 -15.33
C VAL A 51 5.29 -23.35 -15.09
N GLU A 52 4.94 -24.55 -14.63
CA GLU A 52 5.88 -25.66 -14.47
C GLU A 52 6.49 -26.08 -15.82
N GLN A 53 5.68 -26.20 -16.87
CA GLN A 53 6.18 -26.50 -18.21
C GLN A 53 7.14 -25.41 -18.72
N ILE A 54 6.82 -24.13 -18.50
CA ILE A 54 7.70 -23.01 -18.87
C ILE A 54 9.02 -23.08 -18.09
N MET A 55 8.98 -23.42 -16.80
CA MET A 55 10.17 -23.59 -15.96
C MET A 55 11.08 -24.71 -16.47
N LEU A 56 10.50 -25.82 -16.93
CA LEU A 56 11.24 -27.00 -17.39
C LEU A 56 11.72 -26.88 -18.84
N ARG A 57 10.90 -26.31 -19.73
CA ARG A 57 11.07 -26.40 -21.19
C ARG A 57 11.06 -25.04 -21.92
N GLY A 58 11.02 -23.93 -21.19
CA GLY A 58 11.01 -22.59 -21.78
C GLY A 58 12.23 -22.35 -22.67
N ALA A 59 12.01 -21.66 -23.80
CA ALA A 59 13.04 -21.47 -24.84
C ALA A 59 14.24 -20.63 -24.37
N SER A 60 14.07 -19.75 -23.38
CA SER A 60 15.15 -18.93 -22.84
C SER A 60 15.35 -19.19 -21.35
N GLU A 61 16.60 -19.14 -20.91
CA GLU A 61 16.94 -19.25 -19.48
C GLU A 61 16.26 -18.18 -18.65
N ARG A 62 16.12 -16.96 -19.19
CA ARG A 62 15.39 -15.86 -18.53
C ARG A 62 13.94 -16.24 -18.26
N THR A 63 13.24 -16.85 -19.22
CA THR A 63 11.85 -17.28 -19.07
C THR A 63 11.74 -18.38 -18.03
N ARG A 64 12.65 -19.37 -18.07
CA ARG A 64 12.71 -20.46 -17.09
C ARG A 64 12.96 -19.95 -15.68
N LEU A 65 13.92 -19.03 -15.53
CA LEU A 65 14.24 -18.38 -14.25
C LEU A 65 13.04 -17.59 -13.72
N ALA A 66 12.35 -16.83 -14.56
CA ALA A 66 11.16 -16.07 -14.17
C ALA A 66 10.04 -17.00 -13.69
N ALA A 67 9.81 -18.13 -14.37
CA ALA A 67 8.83 -19.13 -13.94
C ALA A 67 9.22 -19.78 -12.60
N ALA A 68 10.50 -20.15 -12.43
CA ALA A 68 11.01 -20.70 -11.18
C ALA A 68 10.84 -19.72 -10.00
N LEU A 69 11.22 -18.46 -10.20
CA LEU A 69 11.05 -17.40 -9.19
C LEU A 69 9.58 -17.19 -8.84
N ALA A 70 8.67 -17.20 -9.83
CA ALA A 70 7.24 -17.04 -9.58
C ALA A 70 6.68 -18.15 -8.66
N VAL A 71 7.17 -19.39 -8.79
CA VAL A 71 6.79 -20.51 -7.91
C VAL A 71 7.37 -20.32 -6.51
N ILE A 72 8.66 -19.99 -6.40
CA ILE A 72 9.35 -19.81 -5.11
C ILE A 72 8.75 -18.65 -4.31
N GLU A 73 8.53 -17.50 -4.95
CA GLU A 73 7.95 -16.31 -4.31
C GLU A 73 6.51 -16.56 -3.84
N ARG A 74 5.77 -17.47 -4.48
CA ARG A 74 4.43 -17.84 -4.01
C ARG A 74 4.49 -18.76 -2.78
N ALA A 75 5.50 -19.63 -2.70
CA ALA A 75 5.67 -20.56 -1.58
C ALA A 75 6.24 -19.86 -0.33
N TYR A 76 7.22 -18.97 -0.50
CA TYR A 76 7.98 -18.38 0.61
C TYR A 76 7.79 -16.86 0.75
N GLY A 77 7.09 -16.22 -0.19
CA GLY A 77 6.99 -14.76 -0.25
C GLY A 77 8.18 -14.11 -0.94
N LYS A 78 8.10 -12.78 -1.10
CA LYS A 78 9.22 -11.98 -1.59
C LYS A 78 10.21 -11.70 -0.47
N PRO A 79 11.51 -11.57 -0.76
CA PRO A 79 12.49 -11.10 0.20
C PRO A 79 12.05 -9.77 0.84
N ARG A 80 12.37 -9.60 2.12
CA ARG A 80 12.10 -8.35 2.84
C ARG A 80 12.76 -7.20 2.10
N GLN A 81 11.96 -6.23 1.66
CA GLN A 81 12.48 -5.01 1.05
C GLN A 81 12.95 -4.06 2.15
N GLU A 82 14.24 -3.74 2.16
CA GLU A 82 14.79 -2.72 3.05
C GLU A 82 14.43 -1.34 2.50
N ILE A 83 13.94 -0.47 3.39
CA ILE A 83 13.67 0.94 3.08
C ILE A 83 14.65 1.74 3.93
N ASP A 84 15.60 2.40 3.27
CA ASP A 84 16.46 3.38 3.93
C ASP A 84 15.73 4.72 3.93
N ALA A 85 15.21 5.12 5.10
CA ALA A 85 14.54 6.40 5.30
C ALA A 85 15.51 7.36 5.99
N ASN A 86 16.17 8.21 5.20
CA ASN A 86 16.97 9.31 5.75
C ASN A 86 16.03 10.43 6.26
N VAL A 87 15.63 10.35 7.53
CA VAL A 87 14.78 11.35 8.17
C VAL A 87 15.65 12.51 8.67
N SER A 88 15.85 13.53 7.83
CA SER A 88 16.43 14.81 8.23
C SER A 88 15.33 15.75 8.77
N GLY A 89 14.79 15.43 9.94
CA GLY A 89 13.81 16.27 10.64
C GLY A 89 14.35 16.75 11.98
N GLN A 90 14.14 18.02 12.33
CA GLN A 90 14.44 18.50 13.68
C GLN A 90 13.38 17.96 14.65
N ILE A 91 13.81 17.18 15.64
CA ILE A 91 12.95 16.69 16.72
C ILE A 91 12.60 17.89 17.61
N GLN A 92 11.38 18.43 17.48
CA GLN A 92 10.88 19.40 18.45
C GLN A 92 10.16 18.65 19.58
N THR A 93 10.85 18.48 20.69
CA THR A 93 10.27 17.94 21.93
C THR A 93 9.37 18.99 22.55
N ILE A 94 8.05 18.86 22.37
CA ILE A 94 7.07 19.71 23.06
C ILE A 94 6.86 19.14 24.47
N THR A 95 7.60 19.63 25.46
CA THR A 95 7.30 19.38 26.88
C THR A 95 6.12 20.24 27.33
N ARG A 96 4.98 19.61 27.62
CA ARG A 96 3.82 20.25 28.25
C ARG A 96 4.08 20.38 29.76
N ARG A 97 4.45 21.57 30.24
CA ARG A 97 4.50 21.88 31.68
C ARG A 97 3.09 22.27 32.13
N ILE A 98 2.40 21.37 32.82
CA ILE A 98 1.23 21.71 33.62
C ILE A 98 1.78 21.91 35.04
N ILE A 99 1.82 23.16 35.50
CA ILE A 99 2.00 23.47 36.92
C ILE A 99 0.72 24.17 37.34
N ASP A 100 0.01 23.51 38.24
CA ASP A 100 -1.28 23.91 38.77
C ASP A 100 -1.20 25.28 39.46
N LEU A 101 -2.12 26.16 39.06
CA LEU A 101 -2.53 27.35 39.78
C LEU A 101 -3.31 26.90 41.02
N HIS A 102 -2.65 26.68 42.15
CA HIS A 102 -3.33 26.62 43.46
C HIS A 102 -2.36 26.95 44.58
N SER A 103 -2.34 28.23 44.99
CA SER A 103 -1.87 28.79 46.28
C SER A 103 -1.76 30.31 46.10
N GLY A 104 -2.51 31.19 46.75
CA GLY A 104 -3.66 31.06 47.62
C GLY A 104 -4.18 32.47 47.86
N GLU A 105 -5.50 32.63 47.85
CA GLU A 105 -6.19 33.76 48.47
C GLU A 105 -7.51 33.19 48.97
N ASP A 106 -7.54 32.90 50.27
CA ASP A 106 -8.73 32.90 51.12
C ASP A 106 -8.27 32.49 52.52
N LEU A 107 -8.04 33.48 53.39
CA LEU A 107 -8.24 33.48 54.84
C LEU A 107 -7.49 34.69 55.48
N ALA A 108 -8.17 35.83 55.55
CA ALA A 108 -8.16 36.79 56.69
C ALA A 108 -9.19 37.89 56.45
#